data_AF-A0A382EL16-F1
#
_entry.id   AF-A0A382EL16-F1
#
_cell.length_a   1.000
_cell.length_b   1.000
_cell.length_c   1.000
_cell.angle_alpha   90.00
_cell.angle_beta   90.00
_cell.angle_gamma   90.00
#
_symmetry.space_group_name_H-M   'P 1'
#
loop_
_entity.id
_entity.type
_entity.pdbx_description
1 polymer ?
#
loop_
_entity_poly.entity_id
_entity_poly.type
_entity_poly.pdbx_seq_one_letter_code
_entity_poly.pdbx_strand_id
1 'polypeptide(L)' 'MDKLVIRGKRRLEGEIFASGAKNSALPILAASLLADSPLKVRNLP' A
#
# COMPACT_ATOMS: atom_id res chain seq x y z
N MET A 1 -14.00 -4.71 18.83
CA MET A 1 -12.71 -4.01 18.92
C MET A 1 -11.64 -5.03 18.62
N ASP A 2 -10.92 -4.85 17.52
CA ASP A 2 -10.02 -5.88 17.01
C ASP A 2 -8.74 -5.95 17.84
N LYS A 3 -8.17 -7.16 17.94
CA LYS A 3 -6.95 -7.42 18.72
C LYS A 3 -5.99 -8.30 17.92
N LEU A 4 -4.71 -7.96 17.98
CA LEU A 4 -3.62 -8.81 17.49
C LEU A 4 -2.84 -9.33 18.71
N VAL A 5 -2.74 -10.64 18.87
CA VAL A 5 -1.95 -11.29 19.93
C VAL A 5 -0.67 -11.86 19.32
N ILE A 6 0.45 -11.20 19.56
CA ILE A 6 1.75 -11.61 19.03
C ILE A 6 2.50 -12.46 20.07
N ARG A 7 2.93 -13.67 19.67
CA ARG A 7 3.80 -14.54 20.47
C ARG A 7 5.23 -14.40 19.96
N GLY A 8 6.10 -13.80 20.78
CA GLY A 8 7.50 -13.54 20.44
C GLY A 8 8.41 -14.78 20.41
N LYS A 9 9.73 -14.55 20.50
CA LYS A 9 10.82 -15.55 20.51
C LYS A 9 11.07 -16.28 19.19
N ARG A 10 10.54 -15.78 18.07
CA ARG A 10 10.84 -16.30 16.72
C ARG A 10 11.58 -15.23 15.91
N ARG A 11 12.76 -15.58 15.40
CA ARG A 11 13.49 -14.74 14.43
C ARG A 11 12.70 -14.75 13.12
N LEU A 12 12.54 -13.59 12.51
CA LEU A 12 11.96 -13.50 11.17
C LEU A 12 13.03 -13.87 10.14
N GLU A 13 12.64 -14.67 9.16
CA GLU A 13 13.47 -15.08 8.02
C GLU A 13 12.58 -15.18 6.77
N GLY A 14 13.05 -14.62 5.67
CA GLY A 14 12.31 -14.55 4.41
C GLY A 14 12.23 -13.13 3.85
N GLU A 15 11.46 -12.99 2.79
CA GLU A 15 11.30 -11.76 2.03
C GLU A 15 9.81 -11.40 1.90
N ILE A 16 9.51 -10.11 1.90
CA ILE A 16 8.18 -9.58 1.62
C ILE A 16 8.29 -8.42 0.65
N PHE A 17 7.23 -8.19 -0.13
CA PHE A 17 7.10 -7.01 -0.97
C PHE A 17 6.25 -5.97 -0.25
N ALA A 18 6.78 -4.75 -0.12
CA ALA A 18 5.98 -3.61 0.31
C ALA A 18 5.15 -3.08 -0.86
N SER A 19 3.90 -2.71 -0.58
CA SER A 19 3.10 -1.93 -1.52
C SER A 19 3.62 -0.49 -1.65
N GLY A 20 3.10 0.26 -2.62
CA GLY A 20 3.47 1.65 -2.85
C GLY A 20 3.08 2.57 -1.69
N ALA A 21 3.68 3.75 -1.65
CA ALA A 21 3.45 4.70 -0.57
C ALA A 21 2.05 5.32 -0.65
N LYS A 22 1.29 5.28 0.46
CA LYS A 22 0.00 5.98 0.59
C LYS A 22 0.10 7.45 0.18
N ASN A 23 1.18 8.12 0.59
CA ASN A 23 1.36 9.55 0.36
C ASN A 23 1.72 9.88 -1.10
N SER A 24 2.16 8.91 -1.90
CA SER A 24 2.27 9.06 -3.35
C SER A 24 0.95 8.69 -4.04
N ALA A 25 0.28 7.63 -3.56
CA ALA A 25 -0.99 7.18 -4.09
C ALA A 25 -2.08 8.26 -4.04
N LEU A 26 -2.25 8.93 -2.90
CA LEU A 26 -3.30 9.93 -2.71
C LEU A 26 -3.26 11.07 -3.74
N PRO A 27 -2.14 11.79 -3.94
CA PRO A 27 -2.07 12.83 -4.95
C PRO A 27 -2.14 12.28 -6.38
N ILE A 28 -1.63 11.07 -6.66
CA ILE A 28 -1.76 10.44 -7.99
C ILE A 28 -3.23 10.14 -8.31
N LEU A 29 -3.99 9.63 -7.34
CA LEU A 29 -5.43 9.42 -7.48
C LEU A 29 -6.19 10.74 -7.67
N ALA A 30 -5.79 11.80 -6.96
CA ALA A 30 -6.38 13.13 -7.19
C ALA A 30 -6.07 13.66 -8.60
N ALA A 31 -4.83 13.45 -9.09
CA ALA A 31 -4.40 13.85 -10.43
C ALA A 31 -5.16 13.11 -11.55
N SER A 32 -5.77 11.95 -11.27
CA SER A 32 -6.58 11.25 -12.29
C SER A 32 -7.80 12.04 -12.73
N LEU A 33 -8.24 13.03 -11.95
CA LEU A 33 -9.31 13.96 -12.34
C LEU A 33 -8.95 14.82 -13.55
N LEU A 34 -7.66 14.96 -13.84
CA LEU A 34 -7.15 15.73 -14.98
C LEU A 34 -7.02 14.88 -16.26
N ALA A 35 -7.24 13.57 -16.17
CA ALA A 35 -7.07 12.66 -17.31
C ALA A 35 -8.28 12.73 -18.26
N ASP A 36 -8.02 12.75 -19.56
CA ASP A 36 -9.02 12.68 -20.64
C ASP A 36 -9.38 11.24 -21.04
N SER A 37 -8.70 10.27 -20.42
CA SER A 37 -8.82 8.83 -20.68
C SER A 37 -8.61 8.04 -19.40
N PRO A 38 -9.08 6.76 -19.33
CA PRO A 38 -8.94 5.95 -18.12
C PRO A 38 -7.49 5.77 -17.67
N LEU A 39 -7.20 6.18 -16.43
CA LEU A 39 -5.88 6.04 -15.82
C LEU A 39 -5.84 4.83 -14.86
N LYS A 40 -4.85 3.96 -15.04
CA LYS A 40 -4.66 2.77 -14.17
C LYS A 40 -3.45 2.94 -13.27
N VAL A 41 -3.69 3.21 -11.99
CA VAL A 41 -2.65 3.20 -10.94
C VAL A 41 -2.44 1.77 -10.44
N ARG A 42 -1.18 1.35 -10.26
CA ARG A 42 -0.79 0.02 -9.74
C ARG A 42 0.04 0.17 -8.48
N ASN A 43 0.20 -0.94 -7.76
CA ASN A 43 1.00 -1.01 -6.52
C ASN A 43 0.51 -0.05 -5.43
N LEU A 44 -0.80 0.07 -5.25
CA LEU A 44 -1.39 0.85 -4.15
C LEU A 44 -1.31 0.04 -2.84
N PRO A 45 -1.12 0.69 -1.68
CA PRO A 45 -1.29 0.06 -0.39
C PRO A 45 -2.75 -0.12 -0.01
#